data_AF-A0A1F8CU07-F1
#
_entry.id   AF-A0A1F8CU07-F1
#
_cell.length_a   1.000
_cell.length_b   1.000
_cell.length_c   1.000
_cell.angle_alpha   90.00
_cell.angle_beta   90.00
_cell.angle_gamma   90.00
#
_symmetry.space_group_name_H-M   'P 1'
#
loop_
_entity.id
_entity.type
_entity.pdbx_description
1 polymer ?
#
loop_
_entity_poly.entity_id
_entity_poly.type
_entity_poly.pdbx_seq_one_letter_code
_entity_poly.pdbx_strand_id
1 'polypeptide(L)'
;MALSNLHPSKQSSLPPQKLASLIYHDFFDYPLNQAEITKWELNPKIIRKLAPASISKTNNFYILHARTKLINFRLKREKISETKLNLAKKASNLIGLTPTIKFIGVTGSLAMKNAKPSDDLDLLLITRKNTLWLTRLLVYVLLFCLHYPVRFPGEKKEKDKLCLNIWLAENDLLIKSQNLFTAHEIAQIIPLVDKKNTFNKFLSQNKWILNYWPNSIEIKSDSRIKSYSSQQKSALETAISIINLVAYKIQYFYMKTKITKEKISFTQAFFHPHSSWPDIQTKLKNKLQVETK
;
A
#
# COMPACT_ATOMS: atom_id res chain seq x y z
N MET A 1 -32.86 11.72 -15.35
CA MET A 1 -33.73 12.32 -14.31
C MET A 1 -33.47 11.55 -13.02
N ALA A 2 -33.07 12.09 -11.88
CA ALA A 2 -33.10 13.45 -11.38
C ALA A 2 -31.75 13.82 -10.72
N LEU A 3 -31.15 14.94 -11.17
CA LEU A 3 -30.10 15.67 -10.45
C LEU A 3 -30.78 16.88 -9.82
N SER A 4 -31.51 16.66 -8.72
CA SER A 4 -32.12 17.76 -7.97
C SER A 4 -32.12 17.40 -6.49
N ASN A 5 -31.55 18.31 -5.69
CA ASN A 5 -31.54 18.37 -4.22
C ASN A 5 -30.30 17.79 -3.54
N LEU A 6 -29.12 18.34 -3.87
CA LEU A 6 -28.01 18.44 -2.92
C LEU A 6 -28.21 19.72 -2.09
N HIS A 7 -29.08 19.68 -1.08
CA HIS A 7 -29.07 20.72 -0.06
C HIS A 7 -27.77 20.58 0.76
N PRO A 8 -26.94 21.62 0.87
CA PRO A 8 -25.84 21.61 1.83
C PRO A 8 -26.45 21.57 3.24
N SER A 9 -26.43 20.40 3.86
CA SER A 9 -26.80 20.25 5.26
C SER A 9 -25.87 21.12 6.13
N LYS A 10 -26.43 21.72 7.19
CA LYS A 10 -25.74 22.57 8.19
C LYS A 10 -24.30 22.09 8.45
N GLN A 11 -23.36 23.04 8.53
CA GLN A 11 -21.97 22.82 8.97
C GLN A 11 -21.94 21.82 10.13
N SER A 12 -21.60 20.57 9.83
CA SER A 12 -21.45 19.53 10.85
C SER A 12 -20.03 19.63 11.37
N SER A 13 -19.89 19.93 12.66
CA SER A 13 -18.58 19.92 13.31
C SER A 13 -18.14 18.45 13.48
N LEU A 14 -17.16 18.02 12.69
CA LEU A 14 -16.49 16.75 12.94
C LEU A 14 -15.50 16.89 14.10
N PRO A 15 -15.32 15.86 14.94
CA PRO A 15 -14.22 15.81 15.90
C PRO A 15 -12.86 16.02 15.21
N PRO A 16 -11.85 16.58 15.90
CA PRO A 16 -10.52 16.86 15.34
C PRO A 16 -9.89 15.67 14.59
N GLN A 17 -10.02 14.46 15.12
CA GLN A 17 -9.46 13.22 14.55
C GLN A 17 -10.10 12.86 13.20
N LYS A 18 -11.43 13.04 13.09
CA LYS A 18 -12.19 12.80 11.86
C LYS A 18 -11.95 13.91 10.84
N LEU A 19 -11.85 15.16 11.29
CA LEU A 19 -11.51 16.27 10.41
C LEU A 19 -10.10 16.13 9.84
N ALA A 20 -9.13 15.73 10.67
CA ALA A 20 -7.77 15.41 10.24
C ALA A 20 -7.75 14.31 9.17
N SER A 21 -8.52 13.24 9.39
CA SER A 21 -8.69 12.17 8.41
C SER A 21 -9.23 12.68 7.08
N LEU A 22 -10.28 13.52 7.14
CA LEU A 22 -10.89 14.09 5.95
C LEU A 22 -9.90 14.99 5.18
N ILE A 23 -9.13 15.83 5.88
CA ILE A 23 -8.09 16.66 5.27
C ILE A 23 -7.01 15.79 4.60
N TYR A 24 -6.58 14.72 5.25
CA TYR A 24 -5.60 13.80 4.70
C TYR A 24 -6.10 13.13 3.41
N HIS A 25 -7.32 12.58 3.42
CA HIS A 25 -7.89 11.88 2.27
C HIS A 25 -8.28 12.81 1.11
N ASP A 26 -8.56 14.08 1.40
CA ASP A 26 -8.83 15.10 0.38
C ASP A 26 -7.62 15.34 -0.56
N PHE A 27 -6.39 15.10 -0.10
CA PHE A 27 -5.20 15.14 -0.96
C PHE A 27 -5.18 14.06 -2.04
N PHE A 28 -5.94 12.98 -1.83
CA PHE A 28 -6.07 11.86 -2.76
C PHE A 28 -7.39 11.89 -3.54
N ASP A 29 -8.11 13.02 -3.49
CA ASP A 29 -9.45 13.18 -4.06
C ASP A 29 -10.41 12.07 -3.59
N TYR A 30 -10.35 11.73 -2.30
CA TYR A 30 -11.06 10.58 -1.73
C TYR A 30 -12.10 11.00 -0.68
N PRO A 31 -13.37 11.19 -1.09
CA PRO A 31 -14.49 11.31 -0.17
C PRO A 31 -14.61 10.08 0.74
N LEU A 32 -14.74 10.31 2.04
CA LEU A 32 -14.86 9.25 3.05
C LEU A 32 -16.33 8.96 3.33
N ASN A 33 -16.71 7.69 3.41
CA ASN A 33 -18.00 7.29 3.97
C ASN A 33 -17.95 7.18 5.51
N GLN A 34 -19.07 6.83 6.14
CA GLN A 34 -19.18 6.74 7.60
C GLN A 34 -18.26 5.69 8.24
N ALA A 35 -18.07 4.54 7.59
CA ALA A 35 -17.18 3.50 8.09
C ALA A 35 -15.71 3.93 7.92
N GLU A 36 -15.36 4.50 6.77
CA GLU A 36 -14.00 4.94 6.45
C GLU A 36 -13.55 6.09 7.34
N ILE A 37 -14.40 7.09 7.61
CA ILE A 37 -14.02 8.21 8.49
C ILE A 37 -13.79 7.77 9.94
N THR A 38 -14.37 6.64 10.35
CA THR A 38 -14.15 6.04 11.68
C THR A 38 -12.92 5.13 11.67
N LYS A 39 -12.76 4.31 10.63
CA LYS A 39 -11.57 3.45 10.41
C LYS A 39 -10.29 4.27 10.36
N TRP A 40 -10.33 5.40 9.66
CA TRP A 40 -9.19 6.28 9.46
C TRP A 40 -9.18 7.45 10.44
N GLU A 41 -9.68 7.31 11.65
CA GLU A 41 -9.47 8.33 12.67
C GLU A 41 -7.98 8.48 12.96
N LEU A 42 -7.48 9.72 12.87
CA LEU A 42 -6.10 10.01 13.18
C LEU A 42 -5.89 10.01 14.69
N ASN A 43 -4.78 9.44 15.17
CA ASN A 43 -4.45 9.45 16.59
C ASN A 43 -4.42 10.91 17.12
N PRO A 44 -5.19 11.27 18.15
CA PRO A 44 -5.22 12.64 18.65
C PRO A 44 -3.86 13.13 19.15
N LYS A 45 -3.00 12.24 19.66
CA LYS A 45 -1.70 12.60 20.22
C LYS A 45 -0.75 13.23 19.21
N ILE A 46 -0.94 12.95 17.92
CA ILE A 46 -0.09 13.48 16.86
C ILE A 46 -0.67 14.74 16.22
N ILE A 47 -1.91 15.15 16.57
CA ILE A 47 -2.56 16.34 16.02
C ILE A 47 -2.14 17.55 16.85
N ARG A 48 -1.27 18.42 16.28
CA ARG A 48 -0.88 19.68 16.95
C ARG A 48 -1.79 20.84 16.56
N LYS A 49 -2.09 20.96 15.26
CA LYS A 49 -2.91 22.05 14.72
C LYS A 49 -3.70 21.58 13.51
N LEU A 50 -4.96 22.00 13.44
CA LEU A 50 -5.85 21.79 12.31
C LEU A 50 -6.20 23.14 11.68
N ALA A 51 -6.08 23.21 10.35
CA ALA A 51 -6.62 24.35 9.63
C ALA A 51 -8.15 24.35 9.74
N PRO A 52 -8.79 25.52 9.89
CA PRO A 52 -10.24 25.61 9.82
C PRO A 52 -10.71 25.12 8.44
N ALA A 53 -11.71 24.25 8.43
CA ALA A 53 -12.21 23.64 7.23
C ALA A 53 -13.72 23.49 7.28
N SER A 54 -14.39 24.02 6.26
CA SER A 54 -15.82 23.82 6.07
C SER A 54 -16.07 22.42 5.51
N ILE A 55 -16.94 21.68 6.17
CA ILE A 55 -17.30 20.30 5.79
C ILE A 55 -18.66 20.34 5.11
N SER A 56 -18.82 19.57 4.04
CA SER A 56 -20.13 19.25 3.48
C SER A 56 -20.40 17.77 3.66
N LYS A 57 -21.53 17.46 4.31
CA LYS A 57 -22.00 16.09 4.47
C LYS A 57 -23.15 15.84 3.49
N THR A 58 -22.99 14.80 2.69
CA THR A 58 -24.05 14.20 1.90
C THR A 58 -24.55 12.93 2.60
N ASN A 59 -25.61 12.30 2.12
CA ASN A 59 -26.16 11.08 2.75
C ASN A 59 -25.11 9.97 2.91
N ASN A 60 -24.13 9.89 2.00
CA ASN A 60 -23.18 8.77 1.94
C ASN A 60 -21.73 9.15 2.18
N PHE A 61 -21.36 10.43 2.01
CA PHE A 61 -19.95 10.87 2.03
C PHE A 61 -19.74 12.17 2.80
N TYR A 62 -18.55 12.25 3.41
CA TYR A 62 -17.93 13.44 3.98
C TYR A 62 -16.91 14.01 2.98
N ILE A 63 -16.99 15.31 2.73
CA ILE A 63 -16.07 16.04 1.85
C ILE A 63 -15.76 17.43 2.43
N LEU A 64 -14.64 18.01 2.01
CA LEU A 64 -14.40 19.44 2.21
C LEU A 64 -15.34 20.26 1.30
N HIS A 65 -15.73 21.44 1.78
CA HIS A 65 -16.66 22.33 1.09
C HIS A 65 -16.20 22.63 -0.36
N ALA A 66 -17.16 22.82 -1.26
CA ALA A 66 -16.95 23.06 -2.69
C ALA A 66 -16.28 21.91 -3.49
N ARG A 67 -16.18 20.70 -2.92
CA ARG A 67 -15.62 19.52 -3.62
C ARG A 67 -16.64 18.44 -3.99
N THR A 68 -17.92 18.81 -4.15
CA THR A 68 -19.04 17.88 -4.44
C THR A 68 -18.82 17.01 -5.68
N LYS A 69 -18.10 17.52 -6.70
CA LYS A 69 -17.73 16.76 -7.91
C LYS A 69 -16.95 15.47 -7.60
N LEU A 70 -16.23 15.42 -6.47
CA LEU A 70 -15.46 14.24 -6.06
C LEU A 70 -16.33 13.01 -5.79
N ILE A 71 -17.59 13.18 -5.39
CA ILE A 71 -18.50 12.05 -5.13
C ILE A 71 -18.71 11.24 -6.41
N ASN A 72 -18.92 11.90 -7.55
CA ASN A 72 -19.08 11.23 -8.84
C ASN A 72 -17.78 10.52 -9.26
N PHE A 73 -16.62 11.12 -8.97
CA PHE A 73 -15.33 10.44 -9.22
C PHE A 73 -15.14 9.23 -8.32
N ARG A 74 -15.49 9.32 -7.02
CA ARG A 74 -15.41 8.23 -6.06
C ARG A 74 -16.19 7.00 -6.54
N LEU A 75 -17.45 7.19 -6.92
CA LEU A 75 -18.32 6.12 -7.40
C LEU A 75 -17.82 5.49 -8.71
N LYS A 76 -17.28 6.29 -9.64
CA LYS A 76 -16.67 5.78 -10.88
C LYS A 76 -15.39 4.98 -10.61
N ARG A 77 -14.50 5.52 -9.77
CA ARG A 77 -13.22 4.88 -9.43
C ARG A 77 -13.41 3.61 -8.63
N GLU A 78 -14.45 3.52 -7.81
CA GLU A 78 -14.80 2.28 -7.11
C GLU A 78 -15.12 1.15 -8.10
N LYS A 79 -15.99 1.38 -9.09
CA LYS A 79 -16.31 0.40 -10.14
C LYS A 79 -15.09 -0.02 -10.96
N ILE A 80 -14.24 0.95 -11.33
CA ILE A 80 -12.98 0.69 -12.04
C ILE A 80 -12.06 -0.19 -11.18
N SER A 81 -11.96 0.13 -9.89
CA SER A 81 -11.11 -0.59 -8.95
C SER A 81 -11.57 -2.03 -8.76
N GLU A 82 -12.87 -2.32 -8.76
CA GLU A 82 -13.39 -3.68 -8.69
C GLU A 82 -12.90 -4.55 -9.86
N THR A 83 -12.93 -3.99 -11.08
CA THR A 83 -12.43 -4.69 -12.27
C THR A 83 -10.92 -4.92 -12.17
N LYS A 84 -10.16 -3.90 -11.77
CA LYS A 84 -8.71 -3.98 -11.57
C LYS A 84 -8.31 -4.95 -10.46
N LEU A 85 -9.07 -5.00 -9.35
CA LEU A 85 -8.85 -5.95 -8.26
C LEU A 85 -9.04 -7.40 -8.73
N ASN A 86 -10.00 -7.67 -9.62
CA ASN A 86 -10.15 -8.99 -10.22
C ASN A 86 -8.95 -9.39 -11.08
N LEU A 87 -8.39 -8.45 -11.86
CA LEU A 87 -7.15 -8.68 -12.61
C LEU A 87 -5.98 -8.96 -11.68
N ALA A 88 -5.80 -8.14 -10.65
CA ALA A 88 -4.75 -8.30 -9.65
C ALA A 88 -4.88 -9.64 -8.91
N LYS A 89 -6.10 -10.08 -8.58
CA LYS A 89 -6.37 -11.37 -7.94
C LYS A 89 -5.99 -12.55 -8.82
N LYS A 90 -6.36 -12.53 -10.11
CA LYS A 90 -5.99 -13.58 -11.08
C LYS A 90 -4.46 -13.71 -11.20
N ALA A 91 -3.77 -12.59 -11.41
CA ALA A 91 -2.32 -12.56 -11.47
C ALA A 91 -1.66 -13.02 -10.16
N SER A 92 -2.18 -12.56 -9.01
CA SER A 92 -1.64 -12.92 -7.70
C SER A 92 -1.81 -14.41 -7.39
N ASN A 93 -2.94 -15.02 -7.77
CA ASN A 93 -3.13 -16.47 -7.60
C ASN A 93 -2.09 -17.27 -8.39
N LEU A 94 -1.81 -16.85 -9.63
CA LEU A 94 -0.78 -17.47 -10.48
C LEU A 94 0.63 -17.28 -9.88
N ILE A 95 1.02 -16.05 -9.56
CA ILE A 95 2.32 -15.73 -8.94
C ILE A 95 2.46 -16.49 -7.61
N GLY A 96 1.37 -16.61 -6.87
CA GLY A 96 1.26 -17.32 -5.61
C GLY A 96 1.58 -18.82 -5.69
N LEU A 97 1.55 -19.44 -6.87
CA LEU A 97 2.01 -20.83 -7.06
C LEU A 97 3.52 -20.98 -6.86
N THR A 98 4.29 -19.89 -6.99
CA THR A 98 5.73 -19.90 -6.74
C THR A 98 6.01 -20.30 -5.27
N PRO A 99 6.74 -21.40 -5.00
CA PRO A 99 6.86 -21.95 -3.64
C PRO A 99 7.45 -21.00 -2.61
N THR A 100 8.32 -20.09 -3.05
CA THR A 100 9.00 -19.10 -2.21
C THR A 100 8.12 -17.88 -1.91
N ILE A 101 7.01 -17.64 -2.63
CA ILE A 101 6.06 -16.57 -2.30
C ILE A 101 5.29 -16.94 -1.03
N LYS A 102 5.23 -16.00 -0.09
CA LYS A 102 4.52 -16.11 1.20
C LYS A 102 3.31 -15.19 1.27
N PHE A 103 3.39 -14.01 0.68
CA PHE A 103 2.27 -13.07 0.65
C PHE A 103 2.29 -12.27 -0.65
N ILE A 104 1.09 -11.92 -1.13
CA ILE A 104 0.87 -10.93 -2.17
C ILE A 104 -0.31 -10.06 -1.74
N GLY A 105 -0.15 -8.74 -1.81
CA GLY A 105 -1.21 -7.79 -1.50
C GLY A 105 -1.22 -6.62 -2.49
N VAL A 106 -2.40 -6.05 -2.67
CA VAL A 106 -2.59 -4.81 -3.45
C VAL A 106 -2.28 -3.61 -2.56
N THR A 107 -1.60 -2.62 -3.13
CA THR A 107 -1.24 -1.37 -2.46
C THR A 107 -1.72 -0.15 -3.26
N GLY A 108 -1.35 1.06 -2.86
CA GLY A 108 -1.67 2.29 -3.59
C GLY A 108 -3.17 2.60 -3.73
N SER A 109 -3.53 3.35 -4.77
CA SER A 109 -4.90 3.82 -5.00
C SER A 109 -5.91 2.67 -5.16
N LEU A 110 -5.47 1.55 -5.73
CA LEU A 110 -6.30 0.37 -5.93
C LEU A 110 -6.75 -0.25 -4.60
N ALA A 111 -5.88 -0.26 -3.58
CA ALA A 111 -6.20 -0.77 -2.25
C ALA A 111 -7.30 0.04 -1.54
N MET A 112 -7.44 1.32 -1.88
CA MET A 112 -8.52 2.19 -1.39
C MET A 112 -9.74 2.19 -2.30
N LYS A 113 -9.78 1.38 -3.37
CA LYS A 113 -10.77 1.45 -4.44
C LYS A 113 -10.87 2.86 -5.08
N ASN A 114 -9.74 3.53 -5.24
CA ASN A 114 -9.63 4.87 -5.81
C ASN A 114 -8.81 4.89 -7.13
N ALA A 115 -8.66 3.75 -7.80
CA ALA A 115 -7.88 3.66 -9.03
C ALA A 115 -8.55 4.43 -10.18
N LYS A 116 -7.74 5.15 -10.96
CA LYS A 116 -8.16 5.79 -12.21
C LYS A 116 -8.10 4.79 -13.36
N PRO A 117 -8.77 5.05 -14.50
CA PRO A 117 -8.73 4.14 -15.65
C PRO A 117 -7.31 3.84 -16.16
N SER A 118 -6.41 4.81 -16.08
CA SER A 118 -5.03 4.74 -16.55
C SER A 118 -4.06 4.03 -15.60
N ASP A 119 -4.47 3.76 -14.36
CA ASP A 119 -3.56 3.28 -13.32
C ASP A 119 -3.17 1.82 -13.54
N ASP A 120 -1.99 1.46 -13.04
CA ASP A 120 -1.47 0.11 -12.95
C ASP A 120 -2.02 -0.64 -11.72
N LEU A 121 -1.50 -1.85 -11.51
CA LEU A 121 -1.84 -2.74 -10.41
C LEU A 121 -0.62 -2.88 -9.49
N ASP A 122 -0.50 -1.99 -8.51
CA ASP A 122 0.58 -2.00 -7.52
C ASP A 122 0.49 -3.20 -6.57
N LEU A 123 1.51 -4.05 -6.59
CA LEU A 123 1.61 -5.24 -5.76
C LEU A 123 2.79 -5.16 -4.78
N LEU A 124 2.54 -5.62 -3.55
CA LEU A 124 3.54 -5.96 -2.55
C LEU A 124 3.66 -7.48 -2.47
N LEU A 125 4.89 -7.99 -2.54
CA LEU A 125 5.22 -9.40 -2.46
C LEU A 125 6.15 -9.65 -1.29
N ILE A 126 5.84 -10.64 -0.46
CA ILE A 126 6.74 -11.14 0.59
C ILE A 126 7.20 -12.53 0.20
N THR A 127 8.51 -12.72 0.17
CA THR A 127 9.14 -14.01 -0.13
C THR A 127 9.63 -14.68 1.13
N ARG A 128 9.91 -15.98 1.04
CA ARG A 128 10.69 -16.71 2.04
C ARG A 128 12.02 -15.99 2.30
N LYS A 129 12.55 -16.15 3.52
CA LYS A 129 13.89 -15.65 3.89
C LYS A 129 14.95 -16.05 2.86
N ASN A 130 15.83 -15.12 2.51
CA ASN A 130 16.95 -15.31 1.59
C ASN A 130 16.60 -15.76 0.16
N THR A 131 15.37 -15.55 -0.32
CA THR A 131 14.98 -15.94 -1.69
C THR A 131 14.45 -14.79 -2.55
N LEU A 132 14.50 -13.54 -2.08
CA LEU A 132 13.83 -12.40 -2.72
C LEU A 132 14.18 -12.27 -4.20
N TRP A 133 15.47 -12.17 -4.51
CA TRP A 133 15.97 -11.90 -5.86
C TRP A 133 15.82 -13.09 -6.80
N LEU A 134 16.01 -14.31 -6.30
CA LEU A 134 15.71 -15.52 -7.06
C LEU A 134 14.21 -15.60 -7.37
N THR A 135 13.36 -15.37 -6.38
CA THR A 135 11.89 -15.39 -6.56
C THR A 135 11.45 -14.33 -7.55
N ARG A 136 12.00 -13.11 -7.44
CA ARG A 136 11.72 -12.02 -8.35
C ARG A 136 12.03 -12.43 -9.79
N LEU A 137 13.22 -13.00 -10.05
CA LEU A 137 13.57 -13.50 -11.38
C LEU A 137 12.56 -14.53 -11.90
N LEU A 138 12.23 -15.55 -11.09
CA LEU A 138 11.28 -16.59 -11.46
C LEU A 138 9.88 -16.04 -11.76
N VAL A 139 9.42 -15.05 -10.99
CA VAL A 139 8.13 -14.38 -11.21
C VAL A 139 8.12 -13.60 -12.52
N TYR A 140 9.19 -12.86 -12.85
CA TYR A 140 9.27 -12.18 -14.14
C TYR A 140 9.29 -13.17 -15.31
N VAL A 141 10.03 -14.28 -15.19
CA VAL A 141 10.04 -15.34 -16.21
C VAL A 141 8.65 -15.94 -16.38
N LEU A 142 7.98 -16.30 -15.28
CA LEU A 142 6.62 -16.83 -15.29
C LEU A 142 5.64 -15.88 -16.01
N LEU A 143 5.66 -14.59 -15.64
CA LEU A 143 4.78 -13.59 -16.24
C LEU A 143 5.10 -13.35 -17.72
N PHE A 144 6.39 -13.37 -18.08
CA PHE A 144 6.83 -13.27 -19.47
C PHE A 144 6.34 -14.44 -20.31
N CYS A 145 6.58 -15.69 -19.87
CA CYS A 145 6.15 -16.90 -20.59
C CYS A 145 4.61 -16.96 -20.78
N LEU A 146 3.86 -16.42 -19.82
CA LEU A 146 2.40 -16.39 -19.86
C LEU A 146 1.84 -15.09 -20.44
N HIS A 147 2.69 -14.23 -21.03
CA HIS A 147 2.32 -12.99 -21.69
C HIS A 147 1.48 -12.03 -20.81
N TYR A 148 1.75 -12.02 -19.50
CA TYR A 148 1.12 -11.06 -18.60
C TYR A 148 1.69 -9.66 -18.81
N PRO A 149 0.84 -8.62 -18.85
CA PRO A 149 1.30 -7.25 -18.99
C PRO A 149 1.95 -6.78 -17.69
N VAL A 150 3.26 -6.55 -17.70
CA VAL A 150 4.05 -6.05 -16.57
C VAL A 150 4.54 -4.64 -16.87
N ARG A 151 4.54 -3.75 -15.88
CA ARG A 151 5.05 -2.38 -16.00
C ARG A 151 6.58 -2.39 -16.06
N PHE A 152 7.12 -1.64 -17.01
CA PHE A 152 8.56 -1.40 -17.14
C PHE A 152 8.94 0.06 -16.84
N PRO A 153 10.18 0.32 -16.39
CA PRO A 153 10.66 1.69 -16.16
C PRO A 153 10.56 2.56 -17.42
N GLY A 154 9.99 3.76 -17.29
CA GLY A 154 9.89 4.75 -18.37
C GLY A 154 8.68 4.59 -19.29
N GLU A 155 7.80 3.61 -19.07
CA GLU A 155 6.57 3.46 -19.85
C GLU A 155 5.53 4.54 -19.52
N LYS A 156 4.95 5.17 -20.54
CA LYS A 156 3.88 6.19 -20.35
C LYS A 156 2.48 5.59 -20.19
N LYS A 157 2.29 4.32 -20.59
CA LYS A 157 1.00 3.63 -20.59
C LYS A 157 1.06 2.45 -19.61
N GLU A 158 0.47 2.66 -18.45
CA GLU A 158 0.56 1.75 -17.31
C GLU A 158 -0.76 1.05 -17.00
N LYS A 159 -1.83 1.43 -17.71
CA LYS A 159 -3.18 0.89 -17.56
C LYS A 159 -3.19 -0.64 -17.48
N ASP A 160 -3.72 -1.14 -16.37
CA ASP A 160 -3.97 -2.56 -16.10
C ASP A 160 -2.70 -3.45 -16.08
N LYS A 161 -1.51 -2.85 -16.14
CA LYS A 161 -0.24 -3.58 -16.03
C LYS A 161 0.05 -3.94 -14.58
N LEU A 162 0.68 -5.09 -14.38
CA LEU A 162 1.19 -5.48 -13.06
C LEU A 162 2.43 -4.67 -12.72
N CYS A 163 2.39 -3.98 -11.59
CA CYS A 163 3.53 -3.30 -11.03
C CYS A 163 3.98 -4.06 -9.78
N LEU A 164 5.08 -4.80 -9.91
CA LEU A 164 5.68 -5.55 -8.79
C LEU A 164 6.51 -4.59 -7.93
N ASN A 165 5.81 -3.64 -7.30
CA ASN A 165 6.35 -2.41 -6.72
C ASN A 165 7.19 -2.66 -5.47
N ILE A 166 6.71 -3.49 -4.54
CA ILE A 166 7.37 -3.73 -3.25
C ILE A 166 7.70 -5.21 -3.10
N TRP A 167 8.95 -5.50 -2.76
CA TRP A 167 9.45 -6.83 -2.45
C TRP A 167 10.09 -6.85 -1.08
N LEU A 168 9.66 -7.76 -0.22
CA LEU A 168 10.21 -7.96 1.12
C LEU A 168 10.60 -9.43 1.32
N ALA A 169 11.71 -9.68 1.99
CA ALA A 169 12.04 -11.01 2.47
C ALA A 169 11.44 -11.22 3.88
N GLU A 170 10.99 -12.43 4.20
CA GLU A 170 10.39 -12.78 5.50
C GLU A 170 11.29 -12.44 6.71
N ASN A 171 12.61 -12.37 6.52
CA ASN A 171 13.58 -11.99 7.53
C ASN A 171 13.82 -10.47 7.68
N ASP A 172 13.12 -9.63 6.90
CA ASP A 172 13.22 -8.18 6.92
C ASP A 172 11.88 -7.52 6.54
N LEU A 173 10.90 -7.59 7.45
CA LEU A 173 9.53 -7.10 7.23
C LEU A 173 9.29 -5.67 7.75
N LEU A 174 10.20 -5.15 8.58
CA LEU A 174 10.08 -3.80 9.14
C LEU A 174 10.29 -2.74 8.05
N ILE A 175 9.31 -1.85 7.88
CA ILE A 175 9.42 -0.68 7.02
C ILE A 175 10.06 0.45 7.83
N LYS A 176 11.27 0.87 7.42
CA LYS A 176 12.07 1.86 8.14
C LYS A 176 11.52 3.30 8.04
N SER A 177 10.83 3.62 6.96
CA SER A 177 10.25 4.95 6.74
C SER A 177 8.95 5.11 7.51
N GLN A 178 9.03 5.43 8.81
CA GLN A 178 7.86 5.52 9.68
C GLN A 178 7.25 6.92 9.67
N ASN A 179 6.17 7.11 8.91
CA ASN A 179 5.44 8.38 8.87
C ASN A 179 3.95 8.11 8.62
N LEU A 180 3.13 9.17 8.74
CA LEU A 180 1.67 9.12 8.57
C LEU A 180 1.23 8.41 7.28
N PHE A 181 1.89 8.72 6.17
CA PHE A 181 1.55 8.17 4.87
C PHE A 181 1.98 6.72 4.71
N THR A 182 3.21 6.38 5.11
CA THR A 182 3.65 4.99 5.10
C THR A 182 2.80 4.13 6.04
N ALA A 183 2.34 4.68 7.17
CA ALA A 183 1.38 3.99 8.04
C ALA A 183 0.06 3.69 7.32
N HIS A 184 -0.47 4.66 6.58
CA HIS A 184 -1.68 4.49 5.78
C HIS A 184 -1.48 3.46 4.66
N GLU A 185 -0.38 3.55 3.92
CA GLU A 185 -0.04 2.64 2.83
C GLU A 185 0.06 1.18 3.31
N ILE A 186 0.57 0.95 4.52
CA ILE A 186 0.62 -0.38 5.14
C ILE A 186 -0.77 -0.83 5.60
N ALA A 187 -1.52 0.05 6.27
CA ALA A 187 -2.82 -0.29 6.85
C ALA A 187 -3.92 -0.53 5.81
N GLN A 188 -3.80 0.06 4.62
CA GLN A 188 -4.79 -0.09 3.55
C GLN A 188 -4.60 -1.35 2.69
N ILE A 189 -3.48 -2.06 2.83
CA ILE A 189 -3.14 -3.21 1.99
C ILE A 189 -4.30 -4.21 1.95
N ILE A 190 -4.65 -4.67 0.75
CA ILE A 190 -5.62 -5.75 0.56
C ILE A 190 -4.84 -7.05 0.31
N PRO A 191 -4.85 -8.01 1.25
CA PRO A 191 -4.29 -9.35 1.02
C PRO A 191 -4.99 -10.07 -0.14
N LEU A 192 -4.22 -10.61 -1.09
CA LEU A 192 -4.73 -11.47 -2.15
C LEU A 192 -4.26 -12.91 -1.98
N VAL A 193 -3.01 -13.09 -1.55
CA VAL A 193 -2.42 -14.37 -1.18
C VAL A 193 -1.77 -14.19 0.18
N ASP A 194 -2.12 -15.02 1.16
CA ASP A 194 -1.45 -15.02 2.46
C ASP A 194 -1.21 -16.46 2.93
N LYS A 195 0.06 -16.88 2.94
CA LYS A 195 0.48 -18.20 3.39
C LYS A 195 1.06 -18.09 4.79
N LYS A 196 0.69 -18.98 5.69
CA LYS A 196 1.26 -19.07 7.06
C LYS A 196 1.15 -17.76 7.85
N ASN A 197 0.04 -17.02 7.69
CA ASN A 197 -0.24 -15.79 8.42
C ASN A 197 0.86 -14.72 8.26
N THR A 198 1.43 -14.62 7.05
CA THR A 198 2.57 -13.74 6.76
C THR A 198 2.14 -12.28 6.84
N PHE A 199 0.91 -11.94 6.47
CA PHE A 199 0.43 -10.57 6.60
C PHE A 199 0.40 -10.12 8.06
N ASN A 200 -0.09 -10.95 8.98
CA ASN A 200 -0.10 -10.61 10.39
C ASN A 200 1.32 -10.48 10.98
N LYS A 201 2.30 -11.28 10.49
CA LYS A 201 3.71 -11.12 10.85
C LYS A 201 4.29 -9.79 10.34
N PHE A 202 3.91 -9.40 9.13
CA PHE A 202 4.29 -8.10 8.57
C PHE A 202 3.70 -6.95 9.41
N LEU A 203 2.41 -7.02 9.76
CA LEU A 203 1.77 -6.05 10.64
C LEU A 203 2.39 -6.03 12.03
N SER A 204 2.76 -7.18 12.59
CA SER A 204 3.33 -7.26 13.94
C SER A 204 4.72 -6.62 14.04
N GLN A 205 5.52 -6.64 12.96
CA GLN A 205 6.77 -5.86 12.87
C GLN A 205 6.53 -4.38 12.62
N ASN A 206 5.37 -4.02 12.05
CA ASN A 206 5.00 -2.63 11.75
C ASN A 206 3.90 -2.09 12.67
N LYS A 207 3.83 -2.54 13.94
CA LYS A 207 2.82 -2.07 14.90
C LYS A 207 2.80 -0.56 15.11
N TRP A 208 3.91 0.12 14.80
CA TRP A 208 4.03 1.57 14.84
C TRP A 208 2.99 2.30 14.00
N ILE A 209 2.38 1.65 12.99
CA ILE A 209 1.30 2.26 12.19
C ILE A 209 0.09 2.68 13.04
N LEU A 210 -0.19 1.95 14.14
CA LEU A 210 -1.30 2.25 15.05
C LEU A 210 -1.05 3.52 15.87
N ASN A 211 0.20 4.00 15.94
CA ASN A 211 0.50 5.32 16.51
C ASN A 211 -0.11 6.44 15.65
N TYR A 212 -0.38 6.19 14.36
CA TYR A 212 -1.01 7.12 13.44
C TYR A 212 -2.50 6.80 13.24
N TRP A 213 -2.83 5.56 12.91
CA TRP A 213 -4.19 5.12 12.57
C TRP A 213 -4.66 3.99 13.51
N PRO A 214 -5.07 4.29 14.74
CA PRO A 214 -5.35 3.27 15.76
C PRO A 214 -6.49 2.32 15.39
N ASN A 215 -7.46 2.78 14.58
CA ASN A 215 -8.65 2.02 14.22
C ASN A 215 -8.55 1.37 12.82
N SER A 216 -7.40 1.47 12.14
CA SER A 216 -7.32 1.09 10.73
C SER A 216 -7.26 -0.41 10.49
N ILE A 217 -6.64 -1.16 11.40
CA ILE A 217 -6.43 -2.60 11.25
C ILE A 217 -6.23 -3.27 12.60
N GLU A 218 -6.75 -4.47 12.75
CA GLU A 218 -6.50 -5.31 13.90
C GLU A 218 -5.20 -6.10 13.71
N ILE A 219 -4.27 -5.99 14.66
CA ILE A 219 -3.02 -6.76 14.66
C ILE A 219 -3.16 -7.88 15.69
N LYS A 220 -3.33 -9.11 15.22
CA LYS A 220 -3.50 -10.26 16.11
C LYS A 220 -2.17 -10.57 16.79
N SER A 221 -2.20 -10.71 18.12
CA SER A 221 -1.05 -11.24 18.86
C SER A 221 -0.83 -12.70 18.45
N ASP A 222 0.25 -12.97 17.73
CA ASP A 222 0.61 -14.35 17.43
C ASP A 222 1.24 -14.97 18.70
N SER A 223 0.44 -15.62 19.52
CA SER A 223 0.90 -16.39 20.68
C SER A 223 1.67 -17.66 20.28
N ARG A 224 1.77 -17.95 18.98
CA ARG A 224 2.48 -19.11 18.42
C ARG A 224 3.78 -18.74 17.71
N ILE A 225 4.48 -17.70 18.17
CA ILE A 225 5.91 -17.58 17.88
C ILE A 225 6.62 -18.68 18.68
N LYS A 226 6.53 -19.92 18.19
CA LYS A 226 7.53 -20.93 18.52
C LYS A 226 8.84 -20.32 18.09
N SER A 227 9.74 -20.11 19.06
CA SER A 227 11.14 -19.82 18.79
C SER A 227 11.57 -20.73 17.63
N TYR A 228 12.01 -20.12 16.53
CA TYR A 228 12.66 -20.91 15.49
C TYR A 228 13.87 -21.51 16.17
N SER A 229 13.80 -22.80 16.49
CA SER A 229 14.96 -23.55 16.88
C SER A 229 16.01 -23.34 15.79
N SER A 230 17.26 -23.14 16.22
CA SER A 230 18.43 -23.05 15.37
C SER A 230 18.67 -24.38 14.66
N GLN A 231 17.81 -24.71 13.70
CA GLN A 231 17.99 -25.87 12.86
C GLN A 231 19.12 -25.53 11.90
N GLN A 232 20.20 -26.32 11.94
CA GLN A 232 21.33 -26.18 11.03
C GLN A 232 20.83 -25.95 9.61
N LYS A 233 21.35 -24.93 8.94
CA LYS A 233 21.01 -24.67 7.54
C LYS A 233 21.40 -25.90 6.74
N SER A 234 20.44 -26.55 6.10
CA SER A 234 20.75 -27.64 5.18
C SER A 234 21.60 -27.11 4.03
N ALA A 235 22.41 -27.97 3.42
CA ALA A 235 23.23 -27.60 2.25
C ALA A 235 22.39 -26.93 1.15
N LEU A 236 21.14 -27.36 0.98
CA LEU A 236 20.17 -26.76 0.07
C LEU A 236 19.86 -25.28 0.40
N GLU A 237 19.65 -24.93 1.67
CA GLU A 237 19.38 -23.54 2.07
C GLU A 237 20.58 -22.63 1.81
N THR A 238 21.78 -23.16 2.00
CA THR A 238 23.03 -22.45 1.68
C THR A 238 23.15 -22.23 0.18
N ALA A 239 22.93 -23.27 -0.63
CA ALA A 239 22.95 -23.18 -2.09
C ALA A 239 21.91 -22.16 -2.60
N ILE A 240 20.67 -22.21 -2.11
CA ILE A 240 19.62 -21.23 -2.45
C ILE A 240 20.05 -19.80 -2.09
N SER A 241 20.68 -19.61 -0.93
CA SER A 241 21.16 -18.30 -0.50
C SER A 241 22.28 -17.76 -1.41
N ILE A 242 23.19 -18.62 -1.88
CA ILE A 242 24.24 -18.27 -2.85
C ILE A 242 23.61 -17.90 -4.20
N ILE A 243 22.68 -18.71 -4.70
CA ILE A 243 21.95 -18.42 -5.95
C ILE A 243 21.21 -17.08 -5.83
N ASN A 244 20.56 -16.82 -4.69
CA ASN A 244 19.89 -15.55 -4.43
C ASN A 244 20.88 -14.36 -4.45
N LEU A 245 22.10 -14.53 -3.91
CA LEU A 245 23.16 -13.52 -3.97
C LEU A 245 23.63 -13.25 -5.40
N VAL A 246 23.81 -14.29 -6.21
CA VAL A 246 24.15 -14.13 -7.62
C VAL A 246 23.03 -13.42 -8.38
N ALA A 247 21.78 -13.87 -8.19
CA ALA A 247 20.60 -13.25 -8.79
C ALA A 247 20.45 -11.77 -8.38
N TYR A 248 20.75 -11.42 -7.13
CA TYR A 248 20.81 -10.05 -6.66
C TYR A 248 21.84 -9.23 -7.42
N LYS A 249 23.10 -9.69 -7.49
CA LYS A 249 24.19 -8.96 -8.15
C LYS A 249 23.88 -8.70 -9.63
N ILE A 250 23.38 -9.71 -10.35
CA ILE A 250 23.02 -9.60 -11.77
C ILE A 250 21.89 -8.57 -11.96
N GLN A 251 20.78 -8.72 -11.23
CA GLN A 251 19.65 -7.80 -11.35
C GLN A 251 20.02 -6.38 -10.92
N TYR A 252 20.76 -6.23 -9.82
CA TYR A 252 21.22 -4.93 -9.33
C TYR A 252 22.10 -4.24 -10.36
N PHE A 253 23.06 -4.94 -10.96
CA PHE A 253 23.91 -4.37 -12.01
C PHE A 253 23.09 -3.92 -13.23
N TYR A 254 22.14 -4.73 -13.69
CA TYR A 254 21.21 -4.36 -14.78
C TYR A 254 20.37 -3.11 -14.45
N MET A 255 19.96 -2.96 -13.19
CA MET A 255 19.14 -1.82 -12.74
C MET A 255 19.96 -0.59 -12.39
N LYS A 256 21.26 -0.71 -12.12
CA LYS A 256 22.10 0.36 -11.56
C LYS A 256 22.01 1.68 -12.35
N THR A 257 21.91 1.61 -13.68
CA THR A 257 21.79 2.79 -14.55
C THR A 257 20.39 3.40 -14.61
N LYS A 258 19.37 2.69 -14.10
CA LYS A 258 17.95 3.06 -14.13
C LYS A 258 17.42 3.48 -12.76
N ILE A 259 18.15 3.18 -11.68
CA ILE A 259 17.79 3.56 -10.31
C ILE A 259 17.86 5.09 -10.20
N THR A 260 16.76 5.68 -9.76
CA THR A 260 16.64 7.11 -9.46
C THR A 260 16.28 7.30 -8.00
N LYS A 261 15.06 6.92 -7.61
CA LYS A 261 14.51 7.06 -6.25
C LYS A 261 14.33 5.72 -5.55
N GLU A 262 14.44 4.62 -6.30
CA GLU A 262 14.24 3.25 -5.86
C GLU A 262 15.14 2.89 -4.69
N LYS A 263 14.57 2.24 -3.67
CA LYS A 263 15.31 1.76 -2.50
C LYS A 263 15.51 0.27 -2.64
N ILE A 264 16.71 -0.13 -3.05
CA ILE A 264 17.04 -1.52 -3.36
C ILE A 264 18.13 -2.03 -2.41
N SER A 265 17.84 -3.16 -1.78
CA SER A 265 18.75 -3.87 -0.88
C SER A 265 18.63 -5.38 -1.10
N PHE A 266 19.46 -6.16 -0.43
CA PHE A 266 19.42 -7.62 -0.55
C PHE A 266 18.10 -8.24 -0.06
N THR A 267 17.43 -7.60 0.90
CA THR A 267 16.24 -8.14 1.61
C THR A 267 14.97 -7.33 1.39
N GLN A 268 15.06 -6.13 0.83
CA GLN A 268 13.92 -5.28 0.47
C GLN A 268 14.18 -4.54 -0.84
N ALA A 269 13.16 -4.39 -1.68
CA ALA A 269 13.22 -3.55 -2.88
C ALA A 269 11.91 -2.77 -3.05
N PHE A 270 12.03 -1.45 -3.24
CA PHE A 270 10.93 -0.52 -3.50
C PHE A 270 11.18 0.18 -4.84
N PHE A 271 10.37 -0.12 -5.85
CA PHE A 271 10.56 0.33 -7.23
C PHE A 271 9.85 1.65 -7.58
N HIS A 272 8.76 1.97 -6.89
CA HIS A 272 8.14 3.28 -7.02
C HIS A 272 7.86 3.86 -5.63
N PRO A 273 8.92 4.19 -4.86
CA PRO A 273 8.72 4.89 -3.61
C PRO A 273 8.04 6.22 -3.93
N HIS A 274 6.86 6.43 -3.34
CA HIS A 274 5.96 7.54 -3.67
C HIS A 274 6.71 8.88 -3.76
N SER A 275 6.97 9.30 -4.99
CA SER A 275 7.71 10.52 -5.29
C SER A 275 6.95 11.78 -4.88
N SER A 276 5.63 11.65 -4.72
CA SER A 276 4.71 12.68 -4.27
C SER A 276 4.71 12.88 -2.75
N TRP A 277 5.31 11.97 -1.96
CA TRP A 277 5.25 12.09 -0.49
C TRP A 277 5.88 13.38 0.04
N PRO A 278 7.06 13.85 -0.41
CA PRO A 278 7.60 15.15 0.01
C PRO A 278 6.63 16.32 -0.24
N ASP A 279 5.94 16.33 -1.38
CA ASP A 279 4.97 17.36 -1.74
C ASP A 279 3.70 17.26 -0.90
N ILE A 280 3.18 16.04 -0.71
CA ILE A 280 2.02 15.76 0.14
C ILE A 280 2.35 16.09 1.59
N GLN A 281 3.55 15.77 2.08
CA GLN A 281 4.02 16.07 3.43
C GLN A 281 4.12 17.58 3.65
N THR A 282 4.62 18.34 2.68
CA THR A 282 4.70 19.80 2.75
C THR A 282 3.30 20.41 2.81
N LYS A 283 2.40 19.96 1.94
CA LYS A 283 1.00 20.43 1.93
C LYS A 283 0.23 20.00 3.18
N LEU A 284 0.50 18.79 3.69
CA LEU A 284 -0.05 18.29 4.94
C LEU A 284 0.45 19.15 6.10
N LYS A 285 1.74 19.43 6.23
CA LYS A 285 2.27 20.30 7.29
C LYS A 285 1.55 21.66 7.37
N ASN A 286 1.13 22.21 6.24
CA ASN A 286 0.40 23.48 6.21
C ASN A 286 -1.07 23.38 6.66
N LYS A 287 -1.74 22.23 6.42
CA LYS A 287 -3.17 22.03 6.76
C LYS A 287 -3.42 21.18 8.01
N LEU A 288 -2.43 20.36 8.37
CA LEU A 288 -2.43 19.29 9.35
C LEU A 288 -1.01 19.25 9.96
N GLN A 289 -0.76 20.03 11.01
CA GLN A 289 0.53 19.96 11.70
C GLN A 289 0.55 18.69 12.55
N VAL A 290 1.37 17.73 12.13
CA VAL A 290 1.54 16.43 12.79
C VAL A 290 2.94 16.32 13.36
N GLU A 291 3.09 15.70 14.53
CA GLU A 291 4.41 15.29 15.02
C GLU A 291 5.05 14.28 14.06
N THR A 292 6.14 14.69 13.42
CA THR A 292 7.10 13.76 12.82
C THR A 292 8.12 13.40 13.89
N LYS A 293 8.04 12.20 14.45
CA LYS A 293 9.16 11.59 15.16
C LYS A 293 10.22 11.14 14.16
#